data_AF-A0A517Z5C2-F1
#
_entry.id   AF-A0A517Z5C2-F1
#
_cell.length_a   1.000
_cell.length_b   1.000
_cell.length_c   1.000
_cell.angle_alpha   90.00
_cell.angle_beta   90.00
_cell.angle_gamma   90.00
#
_symmetry.space_group_name_H-M   'P 1'
#
loop_
_entity.id
_entity.type
_entity.pdbx_description
1 polymer ?
#
loop_
_entity_poly.entity_id
_entity_poly.type
_entity_poly.pdbx_seq_one_letter_code
_entity_poly.pdbx_strand_id
1 'polypeptide(L)'
;MRRNLQLLPLLAIVFSLSAPRASADPWLTYEGGEGPGKGKHVVFIAAESSYRSELSMPLMARILSRHGFTCTVLFAIDPETGTIDPRVTNNIPGLEKLESADLLVAFMRWRQLPDDQMKHIIDYAESGRPIIGIRNATHPFRYPKDSDSPYAKYDWASDDPQGGWGREVLGETWVSHYGKNLVESTECEVINFAASHPIFRGVHRSFWVPDDVYGISEELAGDSEPVLLGQPLTGWNPDDEPNTDKEPLPIAWTKSYTGASGKASRIFTTTTGHGDAFRVEDFRRMLVNACYWCMEMEDQVDPRSDVAMTGTYEPGPAGRQGFKAGVRPDDPSLVDVAPPAEVSGFAMGTFIDDTQPGWRSLTAEDFAKVNSADDTWQWKDGVLHCTGQPVSVLRTAKQYQNFEMVVEWMHEKPAGNSGVFVWVTPESIEKLTAAAKPGLPSGIEVQILDHGFTDMMKARGRTTDWFGTNGDVFAVGVKMTPFPPLSPNGSRSYPRRHMANGHGEWNQYYIRAVNGEVRLWVNGEEVSGGTGCDPAEGYLCLESEGSPIRFRKLRIRELP
;
A
#
# COMPACT_ATOMS: atom_id res chain seq x y z
N MET A 1 24.39 77.67 24.70
CA MET A 1 22.91 77.65 24.82
C MET A 1 22.33 76.68 23.78
N ARG A 2 22.36 75.37 24.03
CA ARG A 2 21.58 74.34 23.30
C ARG A 2 21.32 73.18 24.27
N ARG A 3 20.05 72.98 24.62
CA ARG A 3 19.54 71.87 25.44
C ARG A 3 19.37 70.65 24.53
N ASN A 4 20.00 69.53 24.86
CA ASN A 4 19.70 68.24 24.26
C ASN A 4 18.54 67.60 25.02
N LEU A 5 17.40 67.44 24.34
CA LEU A 5 16.26 66.63 24.77
C LEU A 5 16.63 65.15 24.59
N GLN A 6 16.61 64.37 25.67
CA GLN A 6 16.59 62.91 25.60
C GLN A 6 15.14 62.43 25.53
N LEU A 7 14.75 61.82 24.42
CA LEU A 7 13.51 61.05 24.27
C LEU A 7 13.74 59.63 24.80
N LEU A 8 13.00 59.21 25.81
CA LEU A 8 12.87 57.80 26.20
C LEU A 8 11.87 57.09 25.25
N PRO A 9 12.13 55.86 24.81
CA PRO A 9 11.14 55.07 24.10
C PRO A 9 10.17 54.43 25.09
N LEU A 10 8.87 54.60 24.82
CA LEU A 10 7.77 53.95 25.52
C LEU A 10 7.66 52.49 25.03
N LEU A 11 7.95 51.51 25.88
CA LEU A 11 7.80 50.09 25.56
C LEU A 11 6.33 49.69 25.77
N ALA A 12 5.59 49.49 24.68
CA ALA A 12 4.23 48.95 24.74
C ALA A 12 4.30 47.43 24.96
N ILE A 13 3.90 46.97 26.15
CA ILE A 13 3.71 45.56 26.47
C ILE A 13 2.36 45.12 25.89
N VAL A 14 2.39 44.37 24.80
CA VAL A 14 1.21 43.67 24.27
C VAL A 14 1.04 42.39 25.08
N PHE A 15 0.05 42.37 25.98
CA PHE A 15 -0.41 41.13 26.60
C PHE A 15 -1.23 40.34 25.56
N SER A 16 -0.61 39.32 24.97
CA SER A 16 -1.31 38.31 24.19
C SER A 16 -2.19 37.48 25.13
N LEU A 17 -3.48 37.82 25.21
CA LEU A 17 -4.49 36.96 25.82
C LEU A 17 -4.64 35.71 24.95
N SER A 18 -4.03 34.61 25.37
CA SER A 18 -4.29 33.28 24.80
C SER A 18 -5.75 32.94 25.04
N ALA A 19 -6.55 32.92 23.99
CA ALA A 19 -7.91 32.37 24.05
C ALA A 19 -7.82 30.89 24.51
N PRO A 20 -8.73 30.41 25.36
CA PRO A 20 -8.81 28.99 25.68
C PRO A 20 -9.01 28.20 24.39
N ARG A 21 -8.11 27.26 24.10
CA ARG A 21 -8.26 26.31 22.99
C ARG A 21 -9.57 25.57 23.24
N ALA A 22 -10.51 25.64 22.27
CA ALA A 22 -11.72 24.83 22.31
C ALA A 22 -11.30 23.38 22.57
N SER A 23 -12.03 22.69 23.46
CA SER A 23 -11.75 21.27 23.72
C SER A 23 -11.78 20.54 22.39
N ALA A 24 -10.68 19.93 22.00
CA ALA A 24 -10.65 19.08 20.81
C ALA A 24 -11.67 17.95 20.97
N ASP A 25 -12.31 17.59 19.87
CA ASP A 25 -13.24 16.47 19.84
C ASP A 25 -12.53 15.19 20.31
N PRO A 26 -13.21 14.30 21.06
CA PRO A 26 -12.60 13.06 21.55
C PRO A 26 -12.56 11.94 20.47
N TRP A 27 -12.63 12.33 19.20
CA TRP A 27 -12.53 11.49 18.01
C TRP A 27 -11.72 12.23 16.94
N LEU A 28 -11.39 11.53 15.85
CA LEU A 28 -10.71 12.12 14.70
C LEU A 28 -11.60 12.10 13.47
N THR A 29 -11.63 13.19 12.69
CA THR A 29 -12.35 13.25 11.41
C THR A 29 -11.38 13.59 10.28
N TYR A 30 -11.41 12.77 9.24
CA TYR A 30 -10.75 13.04 7.96
C TYR A 30 -11.83 13.39 6.95
N GLU A 31 -11.81 14.63 6.48
CA GLU A 31 -12.74 15.07 5.43
C GLU A 31 -12.43 14.36 4.12
N GLY A 32 -13.49 13.91 3.44
CA GLY A 32 -13.39 13.29 2.13
C GLY A 32 -12.96 14.30 1.07
N GLY A 33 -11.98 13.93 0.25
CA GLY A 33 -11.61 14.67 -0.95
C GLY A 33 -12.63 14.50 -2.09
N GLU A 34 -12.18 14.76 -3.31
CA GLU A 34 -12.92 14.32 -4.50
C GLU A 34 -12.71 12.82 -4.71
N GLY A 35 -13.74 12.10 -5.16
CA GLY A 35 -13.64 10.68 -5.48
C GLY A 35 -15.00 9.95 -5.39
N PRO A 36 -15.04 8.65 -5.70
CA PRO A 36 -16.28 7.88 -5.69
C PRO A 36 -17.00 7.86 -4.34
N GLY A 37 -16.25 7.96 -3.24
CA GLY A 37 -16.79 7.99 -1.88
C GLY A 37 -17.42 9.32 -1.46
N LYS A 38 -17.42 10.34 -2.32
CA LYS A 38 -17.90 11.67 -1.96
C LYS A 38 -19.34 11.64 -1.48
N GLY A 39 -19.56 12.20 -0.28
CA GLY A 39 -20.86 12.24 0.38
C GLY A 39 -21.23 10.97 1.15
N LYS A 40 -20.31 10.01 1.27
CA LYS A 40 -20.44 8.82 2.11
C LYS A 40 -19.63 8.98 3.40
N HIS A 41 -20.19 8.50 4.51
CA HIS A 41 -19.58 8.58 5.83
C HIS A 41 -19.23 7.21 6.38
N VAL A 42 -17.93 6.97 6.61
CA VAL A 42 -17.40 5.75 7.22
C VAL A 42 -17.02 6.05 8.68
N VAL A 43 -17.55 5.27 9.61
CA VAL A 43 -17.17 5.35 11.03
C VAL A 43 -16.33 4.14 11.40
N PHE A 44 -15.12 4.39 11.87
CA PHE A 44 -14.22 3.39 12.43
C PHE A 44 -14.33 3.38 13.95
N ILE A 45 -14.39 2.19 14.56
CA ILE A 45 -14.20 2.03 16.01
C ILE A 45 -12.86 1.33 16.26
N ALA A 46 -11.91 2.07 16.82
CA ALA A 46 -10.58 1.62 17.22
C ALA A 46 -10.53 1.39 18.75
N ALA A 47 -10.89 0.18 19.18
CA ALA A 47 -11.02 -0.11 20.60
C ALA A 47 -10.58 -1.55 20.97
N GLU A 48 -9.53 -2.04 20.32
CA GLU A 48 -8.84 -3.27 20.73
C GLU A 48 -7.42 -2.99 21.21
N SER A 49 -6.94 -3.80 22.15
CA SER A 49 -5.73 -3.52 22.95
C SER A 49 -4.48 -4.32 22.59
N SER A 50 -4.48 -5.03 21.48
CA SER A 50 -3.48 -6.05 21.14
C SER A 50 -2.81 -5.82 19.79
N TYR A 51 -3.48 -5.18 18.83
CA TYR A 51 -3.06 -5.17 17.43
C TYR A 51 -2.99 -3.77 16.82
N ARG A 52 -3.07 -2.74 17.65
CA ARG A 52 -2.81 -1.33 17.29
C ARG A 52 -3.89 -0.71 16.42
N SER A 53 -5.15 -1.04 16.69
CA SER A 53 -6.32 -0.39 16.08
C SER A 53 -6.27 1.14 16.17
N GLU A 54 -5.71 1.69 17.26
CA GLU A 54 -5.52 3.13 17.45
C GLU A 54 -4.56 3.78 16.43
N LEU A 55 -3.81 2.98 15.68
CA LEU A 55 -2.93 3.43 14.60
C LEU A 55 -3.42 2.97 13.23
N SER A 56 -3.91 1.73 13.10
CA SER A 56 -4.35 1.18 11.82
C SER A 56 -5.66 1.81 11.32
N MET A 57 -6.60 2.13 12.20
CA MET A 57 -7.86 2.75 11.78
C MET A 57 -7.66 4.19 11.28
N PRO A 58 -6.85 5.06 11.93
CA PRO A 58 -6.40 6.32 11.34
C PRO A 58 -5.69 6.18 9.99
N LEU A 59 -4.85 5.16 9.82
CA LEU A 59 -4.23 4.87 8.52
C LEU A 59 -5.28 4.57 7.45
N MET A 60 -6.22 3.65 7.71
CA MET A 60 -7.26 3.29 6.74
C MET A 60 -8.21 4.46 6.46
N ALA A 61 -8.56 5.25 7.47
CA ALA A 61 -9.38 6.45 7.31
C ALA A 61 -8.71 7.49 6.39
N ARG A 62 -7.39 7.70 6.51
CA ARG A 62 -6.62 8.58 5.59
C ARG A 62 -6.55 8.04 4.17
N ILE A 63 -6.55 6.72 3.99
CA ILE A 63 -6.60 6.12 2.65
C ILE A 63 -7.99 6.38 2.05
N LEU A 64 -9.06 6.01 2.74
CA LEU A 64 -10.42 6.21 2.25
C LEU A 64 -10.80 7.68 2.05
N SER A 65 -10.27 8.60 2.84
CA SER A 65 -10.56 10.03 2.64
C SER A 65 -10.03 10.56 1.31
N ARG A 66 -8.92 10.01 0.79
CA ARG A 66 -8.42 10.32 -0.57
C ARG A 66 -9.31 9.76 -1.68
N HIS A 67 -10.16 8.78 -1.35
CA HIS A 67 -11.18 8.24 -2.25
C HIS A 67 -12.51 9.02 -2.15
N GLY A 68 -12.57 10.06 -1.32
CA GLY A 68 -13.72 10.94 -1.15
C GLY A 68 -14.64 10.61 0.04
N PHE A 69 -14.38 9.54 0.79
CA PHE A 69 -15.18 9.22 1.98
C PHE A 69 -14.87 10.19 3.12
N THR A 70 -15.88 10.76 3.76
CA THR A 70 -15.65 11.34 5.09
C THR A 70 -15.46 10.20 6.07
N CYS A 71 -14.39 10.24 6.86
CA CYS A 71 -14.08 9.17 7.81
C CYS A 71 -13.98 9.71 9.23
N THR A 72 -14.70 9.11 10.17
CA THR A 72 -14.57 9.40 11.61
C THR A 72 -13.98 8.19 12.32
N VAL A 73 -12.94 8.40 13.13
CA VAL A 73 -12.32 7.36 13.96
C VAL A 73 -12.63 7.62 15.43
N LEU A 74 -13.36 6.68 16.03
CA LEU A 74 -13.70 6.65 17.44
C LEU A 74 -12.70 5.76 18.18
N PHE A 75 -12.30 6.16 19.38
CA PHE A 75 -11.28 5.46 20.15
C PHE A 75 -11.80 5.03 21.52
N ALA A 76 -11.17 4.02 22.12
CA ALA A 76 -11.23 3.86 23.56
C ALA A 76 -10.47 5.01 24.24
N ILE A 77 -11.18 5.82 25.03
CA ILE A 77 -10.63 7.03 25.65
C ILE A 77 -10.66 6.89 27.17
N ASP A 78 -9.55 7.17 27.82
CA ASP A 78 -9.51 7.36 29.26
C ASP A 78 -10.30 8.63 29.64
N PRO A 79 -11.43 8.51 30.37
CA PRO A 79 -12.27 9.66 30.69
C PRO A 79 -11.61 10.67 31.62
N GLU A 80 -10.58 10.29 32.37
CA GLU A 80 -9.87 11.20 33.28
C GLU A 80 -8.85 12.07 32.52
N THR A 81 -8.15 11.47 31.56
CA THR A 81 -7.04 12.14 30.86
C THR A 81 -7.43 12.67 29.48
N GLY A 82 -8.49 12.15 28.87
CA GLY A 82 -8.88 12.42 27.48
C GLY A 82 -7.91 11.86 26.45
N THR A 83 -7.08 10.88 26.85
CA THR A 83 -6.09 10.24 25.98
C THR A 83 -6.62 8.91 25.45
N ILE A 84 -6.11 8.49 24.30
CA ILE A 84 -6.39 7.18 23.72
C ILE A 84 -5.70 6.11 24.57
N ASP A 85 -6.51 5.21 25.13
CA ASP A 85 -6.04 4.03 25.84
C ASP A 85 -6.89 2.82 25.43
N PRO A 86 -6.37 1.97 24.54
CA PRO A 86 -7.09 0.77 24.07
C PRO A 86 -7.50 -0.21 25.17
N ARG A 87 -6.90 -0.11 26.37
CA ARG A 87 -7.22 -0.95 27.54
C ARG A 87 -8.49 -0.49 28.24
N VAL A 88 -8.95 0.74 28.02
CA VAL A 88 -10.20 1.27 28.59
C VAL A 88 -11.38 0.54 27.96
N THR A 89 -12.06 -0.29 28.74
CA THR A 89 -13.13 -1.17 28.24
C THR A 89 -14.49 -0.52 28.18
N ASN A 90 -14.68 0.64 28.82
CA ASN A 90 -15.99 1.19 29.16
C ASN A 90 -16.22 2.63 28.69
N ASN A 91 -15.44 3.13 27.73
CA ASN A 91 -15.65 4.49 27.23
C ASN A 91 -15.14 4.66 25.78
N ILE A 92 -16.07 4.90 24.86
CA ILE A 92 -15.83 5.26 23.46
C ILE A 92 -16.76 6.45 23.13
N PRO A 93 -16.30 7.69 23.36
CA PRO A 93 -17.09 8.87 23.04
C PRO A 93 -17.28 9.03 21.51
N GLY A 94 -18.39 9.63 21.10
CA GLY A 94 -18.71 9.88 19.69
C GLY A 94 -19.50 8.76 18.99
N LEU A 95 -19.96 7.73 19.73
CA LEU A 95 -20.74 6.63 19.14
C LEU A 95 -22.06 7.07 18.50
N GLU A 96 -22.60 8.23 18.87
CA GLU A 96 -23.75 8.85 18.20
C GLU A 96 -23.50 9.17 16.72
N LYS A 97 -22.24 9.24 16.27
CA LYS A 97 -21.88 9.37 14.85
C LYS A 97 -22.33 8.18 14.00
N LEU A 98 -22.57 7.02 14.62
CA LEU A 98 -23.16 5.86 13.93
C LEU A 98 -24.58 6.13 13.45
N GLU A 99 -25.31 7.11 14.01
CA GLU A 99 -26.65 7.44 13.55
C GLU A 99 -26.66 7.88 12.07
N SER A 100 -25.63 8.62 11.62
CA SER A 100 -25.51 9.11 10.24
C SER A 100 -24.56 8.31 9.36
N ALA A 101 -23.84 7.32 9.89
CA ALA A 101 -22.83 6.58 9.12
C ALA A 101 -23.45 5.70 8.03
N ASP A 102 -22.80 5.65 6.86
CA ASP A 102 -23.10 4.71 5.77
C ASP A 102 -22.43 3.35 5.99
N LEU A 103 -21.28 3.32 6.68
CA LEU A 103 -20.51 2.09 6.96
C LEU A 103 -19.89 2.15 8.35
N LEU A 104 -20.00 1.06 9.11
CA LEU A 104 -19.23 0.79 10.33
C LEU A 104 -18.05 -0.12 10.02
N VAL A 105 -16.84 0.30 10.39
CA VAL A 105 -15.66 -0.57 10.47
C VAL A 105 -15.33 -0.80 11.94
N ALA A 106 -15.59 -2.00 12.44
CA ALA A 106 -15.42 -2.37 13.83
C ALA A 106 -14.09 -3.09 14.06
N PHE A 107 -13.24 -2.53 14.93
CA PHE A 107 -12.05 -3.20 15.44
C PHE A 107 -11.97 -3.06 16.97
N MET A 108 -12.74 -3.93 17.65
CA MET A 108 -13.03 -3.84 19.07
C MET A 108 -12.70 -5.14 19.79
N ARG A 109 -12.39 -5.09 21.09
CA ARG A 109 -12.18 -6.32 21.88
C ARG A 109 -12.66 -6.17 23.31
N TRP A 110 -13.52 -7.08 23.78
CA TRP A 110 -13.94 -7.17 25.19
C TRP A 110 -14.30 -5.83 25.84
N ARG A 111 -15.16 -5.07 25.19
CA ARG A 111 -15.75 -3.85 25.73
C ARG A 111 -16.88 -4.19 26.69
N GLN A 112 -17.02 -3.36 27.71
CA GLN A 112 -18.13 -3.33 28.64
C GLN A 112 -18.58 -1.86 28.71
N LEU A 113 -19.18 -1.39 27.62
CA LEU A 113 -19.59 0.01 27.52
C LEU A 113 -20.85 0.25 28.36
N PRO A 114 -21.03 1.48 28.89
CA PRO A 114 -22.30 1.96 29.40
C PRO A 114 -23.44 1.73 28.40
N ASP A 115 -24.66 1.52 28.91
CA ASP A 115 -25.81 1.15 28.09
C ASP A 115 -26.18 2.20 27.04
N ASP A 116 -25.99 3.48 27.35
CA ASP A 116 -26.20 4.59 26.42
C ASP A 116 -25.21 4.55 25.24
N GLN A 117 -23.96 4.16 25.48
CA GLN A 117 -22.97 3.95 24.43
C GLN A 117 -23.23 2.66 23.64
N MET A 118 -23.51 1.55 24.32
CA MET A 118 -23.83 0.27 23.67
C MET A 118 -25.00 0.40 22.69
N LYS A 119 -26.02 1.18 23.07
CA LYS A 119 -27.22 1.40 22.27
C LYS A 119 -26.90 1.82 20.84
N HIS A 120 -25.94 2.70 20.63
CA HIS A 120 -25.58 3.18 19.29
C HIS A 120 -25.01 2.08 18.38
N ILE A 121 -24.22 1.15 18.94
CA ILE A 121 -23.65 0.03 18.17
C ILE A 121 -24.75 -0.97 17.81
N ILE A 122 -25.61 -1.30 18.78
CA ILE A 122 -26.70 -2.25 18.56
C ILE A 122 -27.72 -1.65 17.58
N ASP A 123 -28.17 -0.41 17.77
CA ASP A 123 -29.08 0.25 16.83
C ASP A 123 -28.51 0.31 15.40
N TYR A 124 -27.19 0.50 15.25
CA TYR A 124 -26.55 0.43 13.94
C TYR A 124 -26.67 -0.96 13.32
N ALA A 125 -26.29 -2.01 14.06
CA ALA A 125 -26.38 -3.39 13.56
C ALA A 125 -27.82 -3.79 13.21
N GLU A 126 -28.79 -3.36 14.01
CA GLU A 126 -30.21 -3.65 13.81
C GLU A 126 -30.83 -2.89 12.62
N SER A 127 -30.16 -1.84 12.12
CA SER A 127 -30.66 -0.97 11.05
C SER A 127 -30.50 -1.52 9.62
N GLY A 128 -29.77 -2.62 9.45
CA GLY A 128 -29.46 -3.21 8.14
C GLY A 128 -28.37 -2.46 7.36
N ARG A 129 -27.64 -1.55 8.00
CA ARG A 129 -26.48 -0.88 7.39
C ARG A 129 -25.24 -1.77 7.43
N PRO A 130 -24.33 -1.63 6.46
CA PRO A 130 -23.21 -2.55 6.29
C PRO A 130 -22.15 -2.44 7.39
N ILE A 131 -21.46 -3.54 7.66
CA ILE A 131 -20.44 -3.65 8.71
C ILE A 131 -19.20 -4.35 8.15
N ILE A 132 -18.02 -3.83 8.48
CA ILE A 132 -16.77 -4.56 8.36
C ILE A 132 -16.26 -4.93 9.75
N GLY A 133 -16.05 -6.22 10.00
CA GLY A 133 -15.48 -6.73 11.24
C GLY A 133 -14.02 -7.13 11.08
N ILE A 134 -13.13 -6.55 11.89
CA ILE A 134 -11.69 -6.86 11.85
C ILE A 134 -11.27 -7.58 13.13
N ARG A 135 -10.68 -8.77 12.96
CA ARG A 135 -9.99 -9.57 13.96
C ARG A 135 -10.78 -9.77 15.25
N ASN A 136 -10.50 -8.98 16.29
CA ASN A 136 -11.18 -9.12 17.58
C ASN A 136 -12.64 -8.68 17.57
N ALA A 137 -13.12 -8.06 16.50
CA ALA A 137 -14.53 -7.72 16.33
C ALA A 137 -15.46 -8.95 16.41
N THR A 138 -14.94 -10.16 16.20
CA THR A 138 -15.62 -11.45 16.48
C THR A 138 -15.96 -11.63 17.96
N HIS A 139 -15.27 -10.95 18.88
CA HIS A 139 -15.51 -11.03 20.33
C HIS A 139 -15.40 -9.65 20.97
N PRO A 140 -16.27 -8.71 20.56
CA PRO A 140 -16.07 -7.30 20.86
C PRO A 140 -16.54 -6.94 22.26
N PHE A 141 -17.40 -7.76 22.89
CA PHE A 141 -18.01 -7.47 24.19
C PHE A 141 -17.69 -8.53 25.24
N ARG A 142 -17.54 -8.08 26.48
CA ARG A 142 -17.36 -8.96 27.64
C ARG A 142 -18.05 -8.40 28.88
N TYR A 143 -19.02 -9.12 29.40
CA TYR A 143 -19.84 -8.75 30.55
C TYR A 143 -19.61 -9.72 31.73
N PRO A 144 -19.71 -9.22 32.98
CA PRO A 144 -19.87 -10.08 34.15
C PRO A 144 -21.15 -10.92 34.04
N LYS A 145 -21.14 -12.13 34.59
CA LYS A 145 -22.29 -13.05 34.56
C LYS A 145 -23.52 -12.51 35.28
N ASP A 146 -23.32 -11.61 36.23
CA ASP A 146 -24.33 -10.96 37.06
C ASP A 146 -24.68 -9.55 36.57
N SER A 147 -24.26 -9.17 35.35
CA SER A 147 -24.61 -7.87 34.78
C SER A 147 -26.12 -7.75 34.55
N ASP A 148 -26.67 -6.60 34.94
CA ASP A 148 -28.06 -6.20 34.71
C ASP A 148 -28.25 -5.42 33.39
N SER A 149 -27.17 -5.18 32.64
CA SER A 149 -27.22 -4.54 31.34
C SER A 149 -28.08 -5.37 30.37
N PRO A 150 -29.04 -4.77 29.66
CA PRO A 150 -29.82 -5.47 28.64
C PRO A 150 -28.94 -5.97 27.47
N TYR A 151 -27.72 -5.44 27.33
CA TYR A 151 -26.76 -5.82 26.31
C TYR A 151 -25.83 -6.97 26.75
N ALA A 152 -25.93 -7.46 27.99
CA ALA A 152 -25.09 -8.55 28.48
C ALA A 152 -25.22 -9.84 27.65
N LYS A 153 -26.37 -10.06 27.00
CA LYS A 153 -26.59 -11.17 26.04
C LYS A 153 -25.63 -11.16 24.85
N TYR A 154 -25.02 -10.01 24.53
CA TYR A 154 -24.07 -9.86 23.44
C TYR A 154 -22.61 -10.18 23.84
N ASP A 155 -22.38 -10.62 25.07
CA ASP A 155 -21.09 -11.17 25.51
C ASP A 155 -20.59 -12.25 24.55
N TRP A 156 -19.29 -12.22 24.22
CA TRP A 156 -18.67 -13.16 23.27
C TRP A 156 -18.85 -14.65 23.64
N ALA A 157 -19.09 -14.96 24.91
CA ALA A 157 -19.33 -16.30 25.44
C ALA A 157 -20.80 -16.53 25.83
N SER A 158 -21.72 -15.73 25.27
CA SER A 158 -23.16 -15.93 25.46
C SER A 158 -23.61 -17.26 24.85
N ASP A 159 -24.60 -17.88 25.50
CA ASP A 159 -25.27 -19.08 24.99
C ASP A 159 -26.44 -18.71 24.06
N ASP A 160 -27.03 -17.53 24.23
CA ASP A 160 -28.16 -17.03 23.44
C ASP A 160 -28.10 -15.49 23.28
N PRO A 161 -27.74 -14.98 22.09
CA PRO A 161 -27.28 -15.73 20.92
C PRO A 161 -25.94 -16.43 21.19
N GLN A 162 -25.76 -17.65 20.68
CA GLN A 162 -24.52 -18.41 20.85
C GLN A 162 -23.32 -17.63 20.29
N GLY A 163 -22.31 -17.38 21.12
CA GLY A 163 -21.12 -16.60 20.75
C GLY A 163 -21.34 -15.08 20.72
N GLY A 164 -22.49 -14.61 21.19
CA GLY A 164 -22.82 -13.20 21.31
C GLY A 164 -22.95 -12.47 19.97
N TRP A 165 -22.75 -11.15 20.04
CA TRP A 165 -22.89 -10.27 18.87
C TRP A 165 -21.94 -10.64 17.72
N GLY A 166 -20.71 -11.03 18.02
CA GLY A 166 -19.73 -11.31 16.97
C GLY A 166 -20.11 -12.55 16.14
N ARG A 167 -20.54 -13.64 16.78
CA ARG A 167 -20.99 -14.82 16.03
C ARG A 167 -22.31 -14.56 15.32
N GLU A 168 -23.26 -13.90 15.98
CA GLU A 168 -24.57 -13.60 15.39
C GLU A 168 -24.45 -12.68 14.16
N VAL A 169 -23.75 -11.55 14.31
CA VAL A 169 -23.67 -10.50 13.29
C VAL A 169 -22.55 -10.75 12.30
N LEU A 170 -21.35 -11.09 12.78
CA LEU A 170 -20.16 -11.23 11.92
C LEU A 170 -19.89 -12.67 11.49
N GLY A 171 -20.54 -13.67 12.07
CA GLY A 171 -20.42 -15.08 11.67
C GLY A 171 -19.47 -15.93 12.52
N GLU A 172 -18.69 -15.34 13.43
CA GLU A 172 -17.82 -16.10 14.35
C GLU A 172 -17.54 -15.36 15.67
N THR A 173 -17.21 -16.13 16.72
CA THR A 173 -16.71 -15.65 18.03
C THR A 173 -15.25 -16.04 18.27
N TRP A 174 -14.70 -15.67 19.43
CA TRP A 174 -13.37 -16.14 19.82
C TRP A 174 -13.35 -17.65 20.07
N VAL A 175 -12.55 -18.38 19.29
CA VAL A 175 -12.30 -19.81 19.50
C VAL A 175 -10.89 -20.03 20.05
N SER A 176 -9.86 -19.75 19.25
CA SER A 176 -8.46 -19.93 19.64
C SER A 176 -7.51 -19.21 18.69
N HIS A 177 -6.22 -19.20 19.03
CA HIS A 177 -5.18 -19.13 18.02
C HIS A 177 -5.01 -20.53 17.44
N TYR A 178 -5.09 -20.66 16.11
CA TYR A 178 -4.90 -21.94 15.44
C TYR A 178 -3.42 -22.31 15.40
N GLY A 179 -2.59 -21.32 15.10
CA GLY A 179 -1.13 -21.40 15.14
C GLY A 179 -0.50 -20.98 16.48
N LYS A 180 0.83 -20.99 16.51
CA LYS A 180 1.60 -20.34 17.58
C LYS A 180 1.49 -18.83 17.40
N ASN A 181 0.70 -18.21 18.28
CA ASN A 181 0.48 -16.78 18.33
C ASN A 181 1.79 -15.98 18.27
N LEU A 182 1.85 -14.98 17.38
CA LEU A 182 3.01 -14.08 17.18
C LEU A 182 4.33 -14.79 16.83
N VAL A 183 4.24 -16.01 16.30
CA VAL A 183 5.37 -16.80 15.80
C VAL A 183 5.10 -17.27 14.38
N GLU A 184 3.90 -17.77 14.12
CA GLU A 184 3.46 -18.24 12.81
C GLU A 184 2.68 -17.12 12.10
N SER A 185 3.21 -16.67 10.95
CA SER A 185 2.53 -15.77 10.02
C SER A 185 1.60 -16.55 9.08
N THR A 186 0.96 -15.87 8.13
CA THR A 186 -0.08 -16.48 7.28
C THR A 186 0.19 -16.22 5.81
N GLU A 187 0.21 -17.28 5.01
CA GLU A 187 0.01 -17.17 3.56
C GLU A 187 -1.49 -17.18 3.27
N CYS A 188 -1.99 -16.14 2.62
CA CYS A 188 -3.40 -16.00 2.30
C CYS A 188 -3.65 -16.45 0.86
N GLU A 189 -4.67 -17.26 0.64
CA GLU A 189 -5.09 -17.71 -0.71
C GLU A 189 -6.56 -17.35 -0.93
N VAL A 190 -6.84 -16.59 -1.99
CA VAL A 190 -8.19 -16.24 -2.41
C VAL A 190 -8.89 -17.49 -2.94
N ILE A 191 -10.06 -17.81 -2.39
CA ILE A 191 -10.79 -19.00 -2.81
C ILE A 191 -11.20 -18.85 -4.28
N ASN A 192 -11.01 -19.92 -5.08
CA ASN A 192 -11.15 -19.87 -6.54
C ASN A 192 -12.45 -19.23 -7.04
N PHE A 193 -13.61 -19.51 -6.42
CA PHE A 193 -14.87 -18.90 -6.84
C PHE A 193 -14.93 -17.40 -6.49
N ALA A 194 -14.28 -17.01 -5.40
CA ALA A 194 -14.20 -15.63 -4.91
C ALA A 194 -13.15 -14.79 -5.66
N ALA A 195 -12.29 -15.39 -6.50
CA ALA A 195 -11.26 -14.65 -7.26
C ALA A 195 -11.83 -13.55 -8.17
N SER A 196 -13.10 -13.67 -8.58
CA SER A 196 -13.81 -12.64 -9.36
C SER A 196 -14.59 -11.63 -8.51
N HIS A 197 -14.66 -11.86 -7.19
CA HIS A 197 -15.40 -11.03 -6.26
C HIS A 197 -14.79 -9.62 -6.21
N PRO A 198 -15.62 -8.54 -6.17
CA PRO A 198 -15.12 -7.16 -6.20
C PRO A 198 -14.08 -6.83 -5.13
N ILE A 199 -14.16 -7.49 -3.97
CA ILE A 199 -13.21 -7.34 -2.85
C ILE A 199 -11.75 -7.65 -3.27
N PHE A 200 -11.53 -8.55 -4.23
CA PHE A 200 -10.17 -8.94 -4.64
C PHE A 200 -9.70 -8.27 -5.94
N ARG A 201 -10.42 -7.26 -6.46
CA ARG A 201 -9.94 -6.53 -7.63
C ARG A 201 -8.63 -5.79 -7.32
N GLY A 202 -7.57 -6.16 -8.05
CA GLY A 202 -6.22 -5.61 -7.85
C GLY A 202 -5.49 -6.20 -6.65
N VAL A 203 -6.07 -7.19 -5.96
CA VAL A 203 -5.43 -7.96 -4.90
C VAL A 203 -4.83 -9.22 -5.52
N HIS A 204 -3.61 -9.61 -5.12
CA HIS A 204 -3.01 -10.85 -5.59
C HIS A 204 -3.83 -12.08 -5.15
N ARG A 205 -3.80 -13.15 -5.96
CA ARG A 205 -4.50 -14.40 -5.63
C ARG A 205 -3.96 -15.05 -4.36
N SER A 206 -2.65 -14.95 -4.18
CA SER A 206 -1.94 -15.35 -2.97
C SER A 206 -1.16 -14.16 -2.46
N PHE A 207 -1.15 -13.93 -1.15
CA PHE A 207 -0.32 -12.91 -0.53
C PHE A 207 -0.04 -13.23 0.93
N TRP A 208 1.15 -12.85 1.38
CA TRP A 208 1.57 -13.05 2.75
C TRP A 208 1.07 -11.93 3.68
N VAL A 209 0.73 -12.27 4.93
CA VAL A 209 0.50 -11.30 6.01
C VAL A 209 1.24 -11.70 7.31
N PRO A 210 1.88 -10.73 7.99
CA PRO A 210 2.47 -10.91 9.33
C PRO A 210 1.37 -10.93 10.40
N ASP A 211 0.59 -12.01 10.37
CA ASP A 211 -0.51 -12.25 11.28
C ASP A 211 -0.70 -13.75 11.51
N ASP A 212 -1.12 -14.13 12.72
CA ASP A 212 -1.45 -15.50 13.06
C ASP A 212 -2.92 -15.82 12.78
N VAL A 213 -3.16 -17.05 12.30
CA VAL A 213 -4.50 -17.57 12.00
C VAL A 213 -5.29 -17.82 13.28
N TYR A 214 -6.53 -17.34 13.32
CA TYR A 214 -7.49 -17.70 14.35
C TYR A 214 -8.13 -19.06 14.03
N GLY A 215 -8.34 -19.86 15.06
CA GLY A 215 -9.22 -21.01 14.95
C GLY A 215 -10.65 -20.53 14.71
N ILE A 216 -11.41 -21.31 13.96
CA ILE A 216 -12.85 -21.12 13.77
C ILE A 216 -13.61 -22.32 14.34
N SER A 217 -14.90 -22.14 14.56
CA SER A 217 -15.81 -23.23 14.87
C SER A 217 -15.91 -24.19 13.67
N GLU A 218 -16.51 -25.36 13.87
CA GLU A 218 -16.73 -26.33 12.77
C GLU A 218 -17.43 -25.69 11.56
N GLU A 219 -18.31 -24.72 11.82
CA GLU A 219 -18.97 -23.90 10.81
C GLU A 219 -19.12 -22.44 11.25
N LEU A 220 -18.99 -21.53 10.28
CA LEU A 220 -19.34 -20.12 10.43
C LEU A 220 -20.87 -19.99 10.50
N ALA A 221 -21.35 -19.03 11.29
CA ALA A 221 -22.79 -18.91 11.54
C ALA A 221 -23.55 -18.28 10.36
N GLY A 222 -24.80 -18.71 10.16
CA GLY A 222 -25.73 -18.16 9.17
C GLY A 222 -25.30 -18.41 7.73
N ASP A 223 -25.43 -17.41 6.86
CA ASP A 223 -25.09 -17.47 5.42
C ASP A 223 -23.65 -17.04 5.13
N SER A 224 -22.73 -17.24 6.07
CA SER A 224 -21.33 -16.85 5.90
C SER A 224 -20.69 -17.61 4.73
N GLU A 225 -20.11 -16.88 3.78
CA GLU A 225 -19.41 -17.42 2.62
C GLU A 225 -17.91 -17.09 2.74
N PRO A 226 -17.05 -18.07 3.08
CA PRO A 226 -15.60 -17.92 3.05
C PRO A 226 -15.12 -17.41 1.70
N VAL A 227 -14.22 -16.44 1.71
CA VAL A 227 -13.62 -15.88 0.49
C VAL A 227 -12.09 -15.86 0.49
N LEU A 228 -11.47 -15.98 1.68
CA LEU A 228 -10.02 -16.03 1.84
C LEU A 228 -9.64 -17.12 2.84
N LEU A 229 -8.67 -17.96 2.46
CA LEU A 229 -8.06 -18.96 3.34
C LEU A 229 -6.71 -18.45 3.85
N GLY A 230 -6.36 -18.85 5.07
CA GLY A 230 -5.06 -18.58 5.67
C GLY A 230 -4.36 -19.89 6.00
N GLN A 231 -3.22 -20.14 5.35
CA GLN A 231 -2.29 -21.21 5.67
C GLN A 231 -1.27 -20.69 6.68
N PRO A 232 -1.22 -21.24 7.91
CA PRO A 232 -0.15 -20.92 8.84
C PRO A 232 1.22 -21.27 8.24
N LEU A 233 2.19 -20.37 8.38
CA LEU A 233 3.60 -20.60 8.07
C LEU A 233 4.35 -21.02 9.34
N THR A 234 5.56 -21.55 9.18
CA THR A 234 6.40 -22.02 10.31
C THR A 234 7.12 -20.89 11.05
N GLY A 235 7.12 -19.68 10.50
CA GLY A 235 7.71 -18.48 11.10
C GLY A 235 7.00 -17.17 10.71
N TRP A 236 7.63 -16.04 11.01
CA TRP A 236 7.07 -14.68 10.87
C TRP A 236 7.56 -13.92 9.63
N ASN A 237 8.16 -14.63 8.68
CA ASN A 237 8.65 -14.08 7.43
C ASN A 237 7.87 -14.69 6.25
N PRO A 238 7.79 -13.97 5.12
CA PRO A 238 7.07 -14.42 3.94
C PRO A 238 7.68 -15.65 3.25
N ASP A 239 8.99 -15.86 3.39
CA ASP A 239 9.68 -17.01 2.81
C ASP A 239 9.68 -18.24 3.74
N ASP A 240 9.03 -18.14 4.92
CA ASP A 240 8.94 -19.28 5.84
C ASP A 240 8.00 -20.35 5.28
N GLU A 241 8.40 -21.62 5.38
CA GLU A 241 7.64 -22.73 4.80
C GLU A 241 6.24 -22.88 5.43
N PRO A 242 5.23 -23.34 4.68
CA PRO A 242 3.92 -23.70 5.24
C PRO A 242 4.02 -24.69 6.40
N ASN A 243 3.26 -24.44 7.46
CA ASN A 243 3.11 -25.42 8.54
C ASN A 243 2.17 -26.55 8.09
N THR A 244 2.76 -27.64 7.61
CA THR A 244 2.03 -28.81 7.09
C THR A 244 1.21 -29.58 8.12
N ASP A 245 1.36 -29.30 9.42
CA ASP A 245 0.52 -29.89 10.47
C ASP A 245 -0.85 -29.20 10.60
N LYS A 246 -1.05 -28.10 9.86
CA LYS A 246 -2.24 -27.24 9.93
C LYS A 246 -2.77 -26.98 8.53
N GLU A 247 -4.01 -27.38 8.30
CA GLU A 247 -4.73 -27.10 7.06
C GLU A 247 -5.12 -25.60 6.99
N PRO A 248 -5.24 -25.01 5.79
CA PRO A 248 -5.74 -23.64 5.65
C PRO A 248 -7.14 -23.48 6.25
N LEU A 249 -7.38 -22.40 6.99
CA LEU A 249 -8.70 -22.06 7.54
C LEU A 249 -9.26 -20.78 6.89
N PRO A 250 -10.60 -20.63 6.80
CA PRO A 250 -11.22 -19.35 6.50
C PRO A 250 -10.72 -18.24 7.43
N ILE A 251 -10.15 -17.20 6.84
CA ILE A 251 -9.70 -15.99 7.55
C ILE A 251 -10.44 -14.74 7.08
N ALA A 252 -11.21 -14.81 6.00
CA ALA A 252 -12.18 -13.78 5.64
C ALA A 252 -13.41 -14.36 4.94
N TRP A 253 -14.56 -13.75 5.17
CA TRP A 253 -15.85 -14.18 4.63
C TRP A 253 -16.81 -13.00 4.45
N THR A 254 -17.80 -13.20 3.59
CA THR A 254 -18.97 -12.31 3.47
C THR A 254 -20.16 -12.92 4.20
N LYS A 255 -21.10 -12.10 4.65
CA LYS A 255 -22.29 -12.54 5.39
C LYS A 255 -23.42 -11.52 5.22
N SER A 256 -24.67 -11.93 5.42
CA SER A 256 -25.77 -10.99 5.68
C SER A 256 -26.30 -11.09 7.13
N TYR A 257 -26.77 -9.96 7.65
CA TYR A 257 -27.46 -9.91 8.94
C TYR A 257 -28.74 -9.08 8.81
N THR A 258 -29.86 -9.65 9.26
CA THR A 258 -31.16 -8.97 9.24
C THR A 258 -31.61 -8.74 10.66
N GLY A 259 -31.42 -7.52 11.15
CA GLY A 259 -31.88 -7.11 12.47
C GLY A 259 -33.34 -6.63 12.49
N ALA A 260 -33.69 -5.89 13.53
CA ALA A 260 -35.04 -5.44 13.84
C ALA A 260 -35.68 -4.55 12.78
N SER A 261 -34.89 -3.87 11.95
CA SER A 261 -35.39 -3.09 10.80
C SER A 261 -35.95 -3.96 9.67
N GLY A 262 -35.65 -5.26 9.64
CA GLY A 262 -36.00 -6.19 8.57
C GLY A 262 -35.19 -6.01 7.28
N LYS A 263 -34.18 -5.13 7.27
CA LYS A 263 -33.25 -4.95 6.15
C LYS A 263 -31.99 -5.78 6.38
N ALA A 264 -31.57 -6.51 5.36
CA ALA A 264 -30.30 -7.24 5.37
C ALA A 264 -29.12 -6.28 5.16
N SER A 265 -28.11 -6.37 6.03
CA SER A 265 -26.83 -5.70 5.85
C SER A 265 -25.87 -6.54 5.00
N ARG A 266 -24.95 -5.88 4.29
CA ARG A 266 -23.76 -6.53 3.70
C ARG A 266 -22.62 -6.48 4.70
N ILE A 267 -22.10 -7.65 5.08
CA ILE A 267 -21.04 -7.77 6.07
C ILE A 267 -19.81 -8.43 5.43
N PHE A 268 -18.64 -7.84 5.70
CA PHE A 268 -17.36 -8.48 5.45
C PHE A 268 -16.59 -8.63 6.76
N THR A 269 -16.11 -9.83 7.03
CA THR A 269 -15.36 -10.12 8.26
C THR A 269 -14.01 -10.71 7.87
N THR A 270 -12.95 -10.28 8.56
CA THR A 270 -11.61 -10.87 8.47
C THR A 270 -11.04 -11.10 9.86
N THR A 271 -10.42 -12.26 10.12
CA THR A 271 -9.69 -12.53 11.37
C THR A 271 -8.27 -11.97 11.36
N THR A 272 -7.78 -11.54 10.20
CA THR A 272 -6.53 -10.78 10.04
C THR A 272 -6.73 -9.33 10.47
N GLY A 273 -5.73 -8.74 11.10
CA GLY A 273 -5.74 -7.38 11.63
C GLY A 273 -4.59 -7.05 12.58
N HIS A 274 -3.53 -7.87 12.66
CA HIS A 274 -2.30 -7.50 13.34
C HIS A 274 -1.77 -6.16 12.78
N GLY A 275 -1.16 -5.32 13.62
CA GLY A 275 -0.69 -3.99 13.20
C GLY A 275 0.20 -4.05 11.96
N ASP A 276 1.12 -5.01 11.90
CA ASP A 276 1.97 -5.20 10.72
C ASP A 276 1.22 -5.69 9.48
N ALA A 277 0.04 -6.32 9.61
CA ALA A 277 -0.75 -6.73 8.44
C ALA A 277 -1.17 -5.51 7.60
N PHE A 278 -1.39 -4.36 8.25
CA PHE A 278 -1.68 -3.10 7.56
C PHE A 278 -0.48 -2.53 6.80
N ARG A 279 0.72 -3.12 6.88
CA ARG A 279 1.87 -2.80 6.03
C ARG A 279 1.83 -3.53 4.69
N VAL A 280 1.05 -4.59 4.57
CA VAL A 280 0.84 -5.34 3.32
C VAL A 280 -0.19 -4.62 2.45
N GLU A 281 0.19 -4.30 1.21
CA GLU A 281 -0.67 -3.56 0.29
C GLU A 281 -1.94 -4.34 -0.08
N ASP A 282 -1.81 -5.63 -0.38
CA ASP A 282 -2.94 -6.51 -0.69
C ASP A 282 -3.99 -6.52 0.42
N PHE A 283 -3.56 -6.56 1.69
CA PHE A 283 -4.46 -6.49 2.83
C PHE A 283 -5.19 -5.14 2.93
N ARG A 284 -4.47 -4.01 2.77
CA ARG A 284 -5.09 -2.68 2.73
C ARG A 284 -6.08 -2.56 1.57
N ARG A 285 -5.70 -3.02 0.38
CA ARG A 285 -6.53 -2.98 -0.82
C ARG A 285 -7.79 -3.82 -0.68
N MET A 286 -7.67 -5.02 -0.12
CA MET A 286 -8.82 -5.87 0.22
C MET A 286 -9.80 -5.14 1.15
N LEU A 287 -9.30 -4.49 2.22
CA LEU A 287 -10.15 -3.73 3.14
C LEU A 287 -10.80 -2.50 2.47
N VAL A 288 -10.07 -1.77 1.63
CA VAL A 288 -10.64 -0.66 0.85
C VAL A 288 -11.74 -1.18 -0.07
N ASN A 289 -11.49 -2.23 -0.85
CA ASN A 289 -12.48 -2.81 -1.75
C ASN A 289 -13.69 -3.36 -0.99
N ALA A 290 -13.49 -3.92 0.21
CA ALA A 290 -14.58 -4.33 1.10
C ALA A 290 -15.46 -3.14 1.50
N CYS A 291 -14.90 -1.95 1.76
CA CYS A 291 -15.69 -0.75 2.02
C CYS A 291 -16.62 -0.41 0.85
N TYR A 292 -16.09 -0.44 -0.38
CA TYR A 292 -16.89 -0.22 -1.59
C TYR A 292 -18.01 -1.28 -1.74
N TRP A 293 -17.66 -2.55 -1.63
CA TRP A 293 -18.62 -3.66 -1.80
C TRP A 293 -19.73 -3.64 -0.73
N CYS A 294 -19.38 -3.36 0.52
CA CYS A 294 -20.33 -3.23 1.63
C CYS A 294 -21.35 -2.11 1.38
N MET A 295 -20.93 -1.01 0.72
CA MET A 295 -21.80 0.11 0.36
C MET A 295 -22.44 -0.01 -1.02
N GLU A 296 -22.37 -1.17 -1.66
CA GLU A 296 -22.92 -1.45 -3.00
C GLU A 296 -22.30 -0.60 -4.12
N MET A 297 -21.01 -0.29 -3.98
CA MET A 297 -20.22 0.52 -4.91
C MET A 297 -19.20 -0.34 -5.68
N GLU A 298 -19.47 -1.63 -5.88
CA GLU A 298 -18.55 -2.56 -6.54
C GLU A 298 -18.15 -2.16 -7.96
N ASP A 299 -18.95 -1.38 -8.68
CA ASP A 299 -18.63 -0.87 -10.02
C ASP A 299 -17.54 0.22 -9.99
N GLN A 300 -17.35 0.89 -8.85
CA GLN A 300 -16.37 1.96 -8.64
C GLN A 300 -15.01 1.46 -8.13
N VAL A 301 -14.85 0.15 -7.92
CA VAL A 301 -13.58 -0.45 -7.48
C VAL A 301 -12.58 -0.46 -8.65
N ASP A 302 -11.60 0.46 -8.64
CA ASP A 302 -10.45 0.46 -9.55
C ASP A 302 -9.32 -0.41 -8.94
N PRO A 303 -8.82 -1.44 -9.64
CA PRO A 303 -7.71 -2.27 -9.15
C PRO A 303 -6.42 -1.48 -8.86
N ARG A 304 -6.32 -0.23 -9.32
CA ARG A 304 -5.16 0.65 -9.15
C ARG A 304 -5.43 1.81 -8.18
N SER A 305 -6.55 1.81 -7.46
CA SER A 305 -6.84 2.88 -6.49
C SER A 305 -5.70 3.04 -5.48
N ASP A 306 -5.45 4.27 -5.05
CA ASP A 306 -4.35 4.62 -4.16
C ASP A 306 -4.59 4.09 -2.74
N VAL A 307 -3.86 3.05 -2.37
CA VAL A 307 -3.85 2.48 -1.01
C VAL A 307 -2.51 2.69 -0.30
N ALA A 308 -1.73 3.67 -0.75
CA ALA A 308 -0.44 3.98 -0.18
C ALA A 308 -0.58 4.45 1.27
N MET A 309 0.36 4.01 2.12
CA MET A 309 0.44 4.53 3.47
C MET A 309 0.92 5.97 3.43
N THR A 310 0.16 6.88 4.03
CA THR A 310 0.56 8.29 4.20
C THR A 310 1.05 8.53 5.62
N GLY A 311 2.12 9.29 5.76
CA GLY A 311 2.77 9.53 7.07
C GLY A 311 3.46 8.29 7.63
N THR A 312 4.00 8.40 8.84
CA THR A 312 4.66 7.29 9.52
C THR A 312 3.64 6.29 10.07
N TYR A 313 3.81 4.99 9.78
CA TYR A 313 3.02 3.90 10.36
C TYR A 313 3.94 2.86 11.01
N GLU A 314 4.07 2.98 12.33
CA GLU A 314 4.90 2.12 13.16
C GLU A 314 4.05 1.57 14.30
N PRO A 315 3.35 0.44 14.09
CA PRO A 315 2.48 -0.15 15.11
C PRO A 315 3.27 -0.60 16.35
N GLY A 316 4.56 -0.88 16.22
CA GLY A 316 5.36 -1.47 17.28
C GLY A 316 4.91 -2.90 17.59
N PRO A 317 5.43 -3.52 18.66
CA PRO A 317 5.13 -4.91 18.99
C PRO A 317 3.65 -5.07 19.35
N ALA A 318 3.03 -6.20 19.03
CA ALA A 318 1.67 -6.52 19.50
C ALA A 318 1.58 -6.68 21.03
N GLY A 319 0.34 -6.71 21.53
CA GLY A 319 0.00 -6.90 22.92
C GLY A 319 -0.31 -5.60 23.68
N ARG A 320 -0.67 -5.75 24.95
CA ARG A 320 -1.26 -4.69 25.79
C ARG A 320 -0.27 -3.65 26.35
N GLN A 321 1.03 -3.85 26.15
CA GLN A 321 2.08 -3.01 26.75
C GLN A 321 2.78 -2.08 25.74
N GLY A 322 2.58 -2.27 24.43
CA GLY A 322 3.33 -1.54 23.39
C GLY A 322 2.58 -0.37 22.75
N PHE A 323 1.43 0.06 23.27
CA PHE A 323 0.73 1.25 22.75
C PHE A 323 1.40 2.53 23.26
N LYS A 324 1.30 3.62 22.49
CA LYS A 324 1.91 4.90 22.84
C LYS A 324 1.02 5.65 23.85
N ALA A 325 1.50 5.80 25.09
CA ALA A 325 0.77 6.51 26.13
C ALA A 325 0.72 8.03 25.88
N GLY A 326 -0.35 8.68 26.35
CA GLY A 326 -0.50 10.14 26.34
C GLY A 326 -0.94 10.74 25.01
N VAL A 327 -1.20 9.92 23.98
CA VAL A 327 -1.69 10.37 22.67
C VAL A 327 -3.16 10.75 22.80
N ARG A 328 -3.53 11.93 22.28
CA ARG A 328 -4.93 12.38 22.17
C ARG A 328 -5.40 12.25 20.72
N PRO A 329 -6.72 12.21 20.46
CA PRO A 329 -7.24 12.13 19.09
C PRO A 329 -6.74 13.24 18.16
N ASP A 330 -6.49 14.44 18.70
CA ASP A 330 -5.97 15.60 17.96
C ASP A 330 -4.43 15.66 17.89
N ASP A 331 -3.74 14.59 18.30
CA ASP A 331 -2.27 14.53 18.22
C ASP A 331 -1.81 14.65 16.75
N PRO A 332 -0.84 15.52 16.43
CA PRO A 332 -0.34 15.71 15.07
C PRO A 332 0.15 14.42 14.39
N SER A 333 0.59 13.42 15.15
CA SER A 333 0.99 12.12 14.59
C SER A 333 -0.19 11.33 13.99
N LEU A 334 -1.43 11.66 14.37
CA LEU A 334 -2.65 11.11 13.79
C LEU A 334 -3.28 12.06 12.76
N VAL A 335 -3.15 13.39 12.96
CA VAL A 335 -3.82 14.43 12.16
C VAL A 335 -3.03 14.84 10.91
N ASP A 336 -1.74 15.18 11.05
CA ASP A 336 -0.95 15.82 9.99
C ASP A 336 0.02 14.84 9.30
N VAL A 337 0.09 14.97 7.97
CA VAL A 337 1.08 14.29 7.13
C VAL A 337 2.43 14.98 7.34
N ALA A 338 3.18 14.56 8.35
CA ALA A 338 4.63 14.71 8.24
C ALA A 338 5.07 13.88 7.02
N PRO A 339 5.78 14.45 6.02
CA PRO A 339 6.61 13.60 5.17
C PRO A 339 7.58 12.87 6.12
N PRO A 340 7.66 11.52 6.07
CA PRO A 340 8.41 10.80 7.07
C PRO A 340 9.88 11.24 7.05
N ALA A 341 10.44 11.50 8.24
CA ALA A 341 11.85 11.24 8.46
C ALA A 341 12.06 9.74 8.23
N GLU A 342 13.10 9.39 7.48
CA GLU A 342 13.42 8.00 7.14
C GLU A 342 13.45 7.12 8.38
N VAL A 343 12.54 6.15 8.44
CA VAL A 343 12.67 5.00 9.33
C VAL A 343 12.88 3.77 8.47
N SER A 344 14.02 3.13 8.68
CA SER A 344 14.48 1.91 8.03
C SER A 344 13.74 0.70 8.62
N GLY A 345 13.21 -0.17 7.76
CA GLY A 345 12.71 -1.47 8.21
C GLY A 345 11.83 -2.20 7.19
N PHE A 346 12.44 -3.17 6.51
CA PHE A 346 11.88 -4.31 5.77
C PHE A 346 10.77 -4.02 4.75
N ALA A 347 11.17 -3.82 3.49
CA ALA A 347 10.27 -3.84 2.33
C ALA A 347 10.32 -5.22 1.67
N MET A 348 9.18 -5.90 1.65
CA MET A 348 8.88 -6.99 0.73
C MET A 348 8.50 -6.38 -0.62
N GLY A 349 9.24 -6.71 -1.68
CA GLY A 349 9.07 -6.10 -3.00
C GLY A 349 7.72 -6.43 -3.65
N THR A 350 7.11 -5.46 -4.33
CA THR A 350 5.95 -5.63 -5.21
C THR A 350 6.32 -6.55 -6.38
N PHE A 351 5.86 -7.80 -6.35
CA PHE A 351 5.99 -8.71 -7.48
C PHE A 351 4.97 -8.34 -8.56
N ILE A 352 5.41 -8.16 -9.81
CA ILE A 352 4.52 -7.89 -10.95
C ILE A 352 4.08 -9.22 -11.56
N ASP A 353 2.79 -9.52 -11.47
CA ASP A 353 2.18 -10.63 -12.21
C ASP A 353 2.06 -10.30 -13.71
N ASP A 354 3.14 -10.60 -14.42
CA ASP A 354 3.27 -10.47 -15.86
C ASP A 354 2.58 -11.60 -16.64
N THR A 355 1.79 -12.45 -15.97
CA THR A 355 0.98 -13.51 -16.60
C THR A 355 -0.48 -13.11 -16.83
N GLN A 356 -0.91 -11.95 -16.30
CA GLN A 356 -2.25 -11.42 -16.50
C GLN A 356 -2.61 -11.17 -17.98
N PRO A 357 -3.91 -11.10 -18.33
CA PRO A 357 -4.35 -10.76 -19.67
C PRO A 357 -3.72 -9.46 -20.21
N GLY A 358 -3.36 -9.47 -21.49
CA GLY A 358 -2.73 -8.34 -22.18
C GLY A 358 -1.20 -8.38 -22.17
N TRP A 359 -0.58 -9.14 -21.26
CA TRP A 359 0.87 -9.36 -21.30
C TRP A 359 1.26 -10.32 -22.42
N ARG A 360 2.31 -9.97 -23.15
CA ARG A 360 2.96 -10.84 -24.13
C ARG A 360 4.48 -10.73 -24.03
N SER A 361 5.18 -11.78 -24.44
CA SER A 361 6.63 -11.73 -24.60
C SER A 361 7.02 -10.93 -25.85
N LEU A 362 8.11 -10.18 -25.74
CA LEU A 362 8.85 -9.62 -26.86
C LEU A 362 9.94 -10.60 -27.27
N THR A 363 9.98 -10.94 -28.55
CA THR A 363 10.90 -11.92 -29.13
C THR A 363 11.81 -11.27 -30.17
N ALA A 364 12.70 -12.04 -30.80
CA ALA A 364 13.57 -11.52 -31.85
C ALA A 364 12.82 -10.80 -32.99
N GLU A 365 11.61 -11.24 -33.32
CA GLU A 365 10.78 -10.67 -34.39
C GLU A 365 10.22 -9.29 -34.04
N ASP A 366 10.12 -8.97 -32.74
CA ASP A 366 9.65 -7.68 -32.26
C ASP A 366 10.71 -6.58 -32.32
N PHE A 367 11.94 -6.90 -32.74
CA PHE A 367 13.08 -5.98 -32.71
C PHE A 367 13.78 -5.82 -34.07
N ALA A 368 14.36 -4.63 -34.28
CA ALA A 368 15.20 -4.29 -35.41
C ALA A 368 16.48 -3.60 -34.94
N LYS A 369 17.62 -3.98 -35.53
CA LYS A 369 18.89 -3.29 -35.30
C LYS A 369 18.84 -1.89 -35.93
N VAL A 370 19.49 -0.92 -35.27
CA VAL A 370 19.57 0.46 -35.77
C VAL A 370 20.98 0.76 -36.27
N ASN A 371 21.93 0.85 -35.35
CA ASN A 371 23.34 1.19 -35.60
C ASN A 371 24.29 0.18 -34.95
N SER A 372 23.82 -1.06 -34.78
CA SER A 372 24.57 -2.16 -34.17
C SER A 372 25.38 -2.95 -35.19
N ALA A 373 26.47 -3.57 -34.76
CA ALA A 373 27.19 -4.55 -35.56
C ALA A 373 26.41 -5.88 -35.63
N ASP A 374 26.84 -6.77 -36.53
CA ASP A 374 26.16 -8.05 -36.74
C ASP A 374 26.17 -8.94 -35.49
N ASP A 375 27.25 -8.88 -34.72
CA ASP A 375 27.48 -9.69 -33.53
C ASP A 375 27.07 -9.03 -32.21
N THR A 376 26.66 -7.75 -32.23
CA THR A 376 26.29 -6.99 -31.01
C THR A 376 25.16 -7.66 -30.24
N TRP A 377 24.13 -8.16 -30.94
CA TRP A 377 22.91 -8.72 -30.34
C TRP A 377 22.70 -10.15 -30.79
N GLN A 378 22.57 -11.09 -29.85
CA GLN A 378 22.38 -12.51 -30.14
C GLN A 378 21.38 -13.14 -29.17
N TRP A 379 20.33 -13.77 -29.71
CA TRP A 379 19.42 -14.58 -28.90
C TRP A 379 19.99 -15.98 -28.69
N LYS A 380 20.06 -16.43 -27.44
CA LYS A 380 20.49 -17.78 -27.04
C LYS A 380 19.61 -18.26 -25.90
N ASP A 381 18.93 -19.39 -26.07
CA ASP A 381 18.13 -20.06 -25.03
C ASP A 381 17.14 -19.12 -24.30
N GLY A 382 16.46 -18.25 -25.04
CA GLY A 382 15.50 -17.28 -24.49
C GLY A 382 16.11 -16.06 -23.80
N VAL A 383 17.45 -15.91 -23.84
CA VAL A 383 18.20 -14.76 -23.34
C VAL A 383 18.78 -13.97 -24.50
N LEU A 384 18.61 -12.65 -24.47
CA LEU A 384 19.22 -11.73 -25.41
C LEU A 384 20.58 -11.28 -24.86
N HIS A 385 21.65 -11.68 -25.55
CA HIS A 385 23.01 -11.27 -25.24
C HIS A 385 23.38 -10.01 -26.02
N CYS A 386 23.96 -9.05 -25.32
CA CYS A 386 24.54 -7.83 -25.88
C CYS A 386 26.02 -7.76 -25.55
N THR A 387 26.88 -7.45 -26.53
CA THR A 387 28.32 -7.32 -26.32
C THR A 387 28.73 -5.98 -25.68
N GLY A 388 27.83 -4.99 -25.70
CA GLY A 388 28.11 -3.60 -25.35
C GLY A 388 28.88 -2.83 -26.44
N GLN A 389 29.13 -3.44 -27.61
CA GLN A 389 29.94 -2.83 -28.67
C GLN A 389 29.33 -3.05 -30.07
N PRO A 390 29.24 -2.00 -30.92
CA PRO A 390 29.50 -0.60 -30.61
C PRO A 390 28.39 0.01 -29.72
N VAL A 391 28.58 1.27 -29.32
CA VAL A 391 27.48 2.05 -28.72
C VAL A 391 26.32 2.13 -29.71
N SER A 392 25.22 1.48 -29.40
CA SER A 392 24.11 1.30 -30.36
C SER A 392 22.82 0.88 -29.67
N VAL A 393 21.73 0.80 -30.44
CA VAL A 393 20.44 0.34 -29.92
C VAL A 393 19.77 -0.73 -30.77
N LEU A 394 19.03 -1.60 -30.09
CA LEU A 394 18.06 -2.52 -30.67
C LEU A 394 16.66 -1.96 -30.39
N ARG A 395 15.96 -1.51 -31.44
CA ARG A 395 14.63 -0.90 -31.29
C ARG A 395 13.52 -1.91 -31.49
N THR A 396 12.36 -1.65 -30.93
CA THR A 396 11.12 -2.36 -31.25
C THR A 396 10.65 -2.08 -32.68
N ALA A 397 9.93 -3.04 -33.27
CA ALA A 397 9.41 -2.95 -34.63
C ALA A 397 8.33 -1.87 -34.77
N LYS A 398 7.48 -1.73 -33.75
CA LYS A 398 6.41 -0.71 -33.66
C LYS A 398 6.66 0.26 -32.51
N GLN A 399 5.93 1.37 -32.54
CA GLN A 399 5.88 2.36 -31.46
C GLN A 399 4.83 1.96 -30.41
N TYR A 400 5.02 2.45 -29.19
CA TYR A 400 4.13 2.25 -28.05
C TYR A 400 3.81 3.59 -27.42
N GLN A 401 2.55 3.77 -26.99
CA GLN A 401 2.08 4.94 -26.26
C GLN A 401 1.94 4.60 -24.77
N ASN A 402 0.80 4.04 -24.37
CA ASN A 402 0.55 3.61 -23.00
C ASN A 402 0.90 2.12 -22.86
N PHE A 403 1.81 1.80 -21.94
CA PHE A 403 2.23 0.42 -21.72
C PHE A 403 2.82 0.19 -20.33
N GLU A 404 2.89 -1.09 -20.01
CA GLU A 404 3.65 -1.65 -18.90
C GLU A 404 4.66 -2.66 -19.47
N MET A 405 5.89 -2.65 -18.97
CA MET A 405 6.96 -3.52 -19.44
C MET A 405 7.68 -4.15 -18.25
N VAL A 406 7.93 -5.45 -18.33
CA VAL A 406 8.85 -6.18 -17.45
C VAL A 406 10.08 -6.55 -18.26
N VAL A 407 11.25 -6.33 -17.69
CA VAL A 407 12.53 -6.78 -18.25
C VAL A 407 13.45 -7.20 -17.13
N GLU A 408 14.06 -8.37 -17.28
CA GLU A 408 15.16 -8.80 -16.42
C GLU A 408 16.49 -8.57 -17.13
N TRP A 409 17.47 -8.04 -16.41
CA TRP A 409 18.78 -7.71 -16.95
C TRP A 409 19.91 -8.10 -15.99
N MET A 410 21.11 -8.34 -16.54
CA MET A 410 22.32 -8.62 -15.77
C MET A 410 23.56 -8.17 -16.55
N HIS A 411 24.38 -7.32 -15.92
CA HIS A 411 25.72 -7.00 -16.45
C HIS A 411 26.70 -8.12 -16.14
N GLU A 412 27.44 -8.58 -17.15
CA GLU A 412 28.41 -9.67 -16.96
C GLU A 412 29.74 -9.20 -16.34
N LYS A 413 29.95 -7.88 -16.28
CA LYS A 413 31.18 -7.25 -15.77
C LYS A 413 30.83 -6.04 -14.90
N PRO A 414 31.68 -5.73 -13.89
CA PRO A 414 31.53 -4.50 -13.13
C PRO A 414 31.69 -3.26 -14.02
N ALA A 415 31.15 -2.13 -13.56
CA ALA A 415 31.13 -0.85 -14.24
C ALA A 415 30.48 -0.88 -15.64
N GLY A 416 29.54 -1.79 -15.86
CA GLY A 416 28.71 -1.80 -17.05
C GLY A 416 27.73 -0.63 -17.11
N ASN A 417 27.51 -0.13 -18.34
CA ASN A 417 26.47 0.85 -18.66
C ASN A 417 25.56 0.31 -19.77
N SER A 418 24.28 0.62 -19.65
CA SER A 418 23.21 0.24 -20.57
C SER A 418 21.93 1.00 -20.16
N GLY A 419 20.83 0.70 -20.83
CA GLY A 419 19.54 1.27 -20.51
C GLY A 419 18.41 0.66 -21.33
N VAL A 420 17.20 1.02 -20.93
CA VAL A 420 16.00 0.88 -21.73
C VAL A 420 15.51 2.27 -22.06
N PHE A 421 15.48 2.63 -23.33
CA PHE A 421 14.82 3.86 -23.75
C PHE A 421 13.35 3.60 -24.02
N VAL A 422 12.50 4.52 -23.57
CA VAL A 422 11.07 4.57 -23.87
C VAL A 422 10.73 5.84 -24.64
N TRP A 423 9.68 5.77 -25.46
CA TRP A 423 9.22 6.86 -26.32
C TRP A 423 10.34 7.50 -27.17
N VAL A 424 11.19 6.65 -27.76
CA VAL A 424 12.24 7.07 -28.69
C VAL A 424 11.62 7.62 -29.97
N THR A 425 12.08 8.80 -30.41
CA THR A 425 11.50 9.47 -31.56
C THR A 425 11.87 8.79 -32.89
N PRO A 426 10.93 8.66 -33.84
CA PRO A 426 11.23 8.11 -35.17
C PRO A 426 12.35 8.84 -35.91
N GLU A 427 12.38 10.18 -35.82
CA GLU A 427 13.45 10.99 -36.43
C GLU A 427 14.84 10.63 -35.89
N SER A 428 14.94 10.35 -34.59
CA SER A 428 16.22 9.95 -33.98
C SER A 428 16.68 8.59 -34.49
N ILE A 429 15.76 7.63 -34.64
CA ILE A 429 16.03 6.32 -35.24
C ILE A 429 16.50 6.46 -36.70
N GLU A 430 15.82 7.26 -37.51
CA GLU A 430 16.19 7.48 -38.91
C GLU A 430 17.59 8.08 -39.02
N LYS A 431 17.88 9.09 -38.20
CA LYS A 431 19.20 9.74 -38.16
C LYS A 431 20.31 8.77 -37.75
N LEU A 432 20.10 7.95 -36.72
CA LEU A 432 21.07 6.94 -36.30
C LEU A 432 21.31 5.87 -37.37
N THR A 433 20.22 5.40 -37.99
CA THR A 433 20.28 4.40 -39.07
C THR A 433 21.07 4.95 -40.26
N ALA A 434 20.77 6.17 -40.71
CA ALA A 434 21.46 6.80 -41.83
C ALA A 434 22.94 7.11 -41.53
N ALA A 435 23.26 7.47 -40.29
CA ALA A 435 24.63 7.76 -39.89
C ALA A 435 25.51 6.49 -39.85
N ALA A 436 24.92 5.33 -39.52
CA ALA A 436 25.60 4.04 -39.38
C ALA A 436 26.87 4.13 -38.50
N LYS A 437 26.80 4.92 -37.43
CA LYS A 437 27.90 5.20 -36.49
C LYS A 437 27.45 4.96 -35.05
N PRO A 438 28.39 4.73 -34.12
CA PRO A 438 28.05 4.58 -32.71
C PRO A 438 27.30 5.80 -32.17
N GLY A 439 26.25 5.57 -31.38
CA GLY A 439 25.42 6.63 -30.81
C GLY A 439 24.12 6.12 -30.20
N LEU A 440 23.51 6.99 -29.39
CA LEU A 440 22.26 6.74 -28.65
C LEU A 440 21.11 7.60 -29.17
N PRO A 441 19.86 7.14 -29.04
CA PRO A 441 18.70 7.85 -29.56
C PRO A 441 18.25 8.98 -28.64
N SER A 442 17.24 9.72 -29.11
CA SER A 442 16.50 10.71 -28.33
C SER A 442 15.20 10.08 -27.82
N GLY A 443 14.96 10.16 -26.52
CA GLY A 443 13.84 9.53 -25.81
C GLY A 443 14.01 9.67 -24.29
N ILE A 444 13.21 8.95 -23.52
CA ILE A 444 13.38 8.86 -22.06
C ILE A 444 14.23 7.63 -21.75
N GLU A 445 15.39 7.83 -21.13
CA GLU A 445 16.27 6.75 -20.71
C GLU A 445 15.88 6.27 -19.31
N VAL A 446 15.64 4.97 -19.19
CA VAL A 446 15.55 4.22 -17.95
C VAL A 446 16.88 3.49 -17.78
N GLN A 447 17.77 4.09 -17.00
CA GLN A 447 19.20 3.77 -17.00
C GLN A 447 19.49 2.46 -16.25
N ILE A 448 20.36 1.63 -16.83
CA ILE A 448 20.92 0.42 -16.23
C ILE A 448 22.42 0.64 -16.03
N LEU A 449 22.84 0.86 -14.79
CA LEU A 449 24.24 1.20 -14.50
C LEU A 449 24.74 0.39 -13.30
N ASP A 450 25.81 -0.39 -13.49
CA ASP A 450 26.40 -1.19 -12.41
C ASP A 450 27.08 -0.31 -11.33
N HIS A 451 26.98 -0.72 -10.07
CA HIS A 451 27.57 -0.01 -8.93
C HIS A 451 29.07 0.26 -9.08
N GLY A 452 29.82 -0.65 -9.70
CA GLY A 452 31.25 -0.53 -9.97
C GLY A 452 31.59 0.67 -10.87
N PHE A 453 30.62 1.23 -11.58
CA PHE A 453 30.81 2.47 -12.35
C PHE A 453 31.19 3.64 -11.44
N THR A 454 30.61 3.70 -10.24
CA THR A 454 30.96 4.70 -9.21
C THR A 454 32.44 4.59 -8.83
N ASP A 455 32.92 3.38 -8.59
CA ASP A 455 34.31 3.13 -8.19
C ASP A 455 35.28 3.40 -9.34
N MET A 456 34.92 3.01 -10.57
CA MET A 456 35.68 3.34 -11.77
C MET A 456 35.84 4.87 -11.92
N MET A 457 34.78 5.64 -11.70
CA MET A 457 34.81 7.10 -11.83
C MET A 457 35.66 7.76 -10.73
N LYS A 458 35.53 7.28 -9.48
CA LYS A 458 36.38 7.72 -8.36
C LYS A 458 37.86 7.44 -8.64
N ALA A 459 38.19 6.24 -9.13
CA ALA A 459 39.56 5.87 -9.49
C ALA A 459 40.16 6.75 -10.60
N ARG A 460 39.31 7.34 -11.45
CA ARG A 460 39.69 8.32 -12.48
C ARG A 460 39.73 9.77 -11.98
N GLY A 461 39.50 10.00 -10.69
CA GLY A 461 39.48 11.33 -10.08
C GLY A 461 38.30 12.20 -10.54
N ARG A 462 37.16 11.58 -10.91
CA ARG A 462 35.96 12.26 -11.40
C ARG A 462 34.89 12.29 -10.31
N THR A 463 33.99 13.28 -10.38
CA THR A 463 32.84 13.33 -9.48
C THR A 463 31.79 12.27 -9.85
N THR A 464 31.02 11.85 -8.85
CA THR A 464 30.00 10.79 -8.96
C THR A 464 28.62 11.26 -8.49
N ASP A 465 28.42 12.57 -8.42
CA ASP A 465 27.20 13.22 -7.94
C ASP A 465 26.17 13.44 -9.06
N TRP A 466 26.53 13.13 -10.31
CA TRP A 466 25.72 13.39 -11.52
C TRP A 466 24.98 12.15 -12.07
N PHE A 467 25.12 10.98 -11.42
CA PHE A 467 24.42 9.74 -11.75
C PHE A 467 24.15 8.88 -10.51
N GLY A 468 23.09 8.08 -10.55
CA GLY A 468 22.86 6.94 -9.66
C GLY A 468 23.10 5.60 -10.37
N THR A 469 23.10 4.50 -9.60
CA THR A 469 23.33 3.12 -10.10
C THR A 469 22.17 2.18 -9.76
N ASN A 470 21.01 2.74 -9.41
CA ASN A 470 19.84 1.99 -8.97
C ASN A 470 18.59 2.33 -9.79
N GLY A 471 18.77 2.75 -11.04
CA GLY A 471 17.68 3.09 -11.95
C GLY A 471 17.38 4.59 -11.97
N ASP A 472 18.26 5.39 -12.56
CA ASP A 472 17.95 6.79 -12.88
C ASP A 472 16.96 6.84 -14.05
N VAL A 473 16.07 7.84 -14.08
CA VAL A 473 15.22 8.11 -15.25
C VAL A 473 15.36 9.57 -15.69
N PHE A 474 15.63 9.81 -16.97
CA PHE A 474 15.86 11.15 -17.50
C PHE A 474 15.62 11.26 -19.00
N ALA A 475 15.45 12.50 -19.48
CA ALA A 475 15.26 12.78 -20.89
C ALA A 475 16.60 12.94 -21.64
N VAL A 476 16.68 12.36 -22.83
CA VAL A 476 17.77 12.54 -23.79
C VAL A 476 17.22 13.16 -25.05
N GLY A 477 17.52 14.45 -25.28
CA GLY A 477 17.07 15.16 -26.49
C GLY A 477 15.55 15.38 -26.61
N VAL A 478 14.79 15.09 -25.56
CA VAL A 478 13.33 15.28 -25.45
C VAL A 478 12.98 15.98 -24.14
N LYS A 479 11.70 16.16 -23.82
CA LYS A 479 11.27 16.79 -22.55
C LYS A 479 10.78 15.77 -21.55
N MET A 480 11.01 16.07 -20.27
CA MET A 480 10.50 15.37 -19.10
C MET A 480 10.62 16.29 -17.89
N THR A 481 9.72 16.14 -16.93
CA THR A 481 9.81 16.69 -15.58
C THR A 481 10.14 15.54 -14.62
N PRO A 482 11.39 15.41 -14.14
CA PRO A 482 11.77 14.28 -13.32
C PRO A 482 11.19 14.34 -11.90
N PHE A 483 10.93 13.18 -11.30
CA PHE A 483 10.53 13.08 -9.90
C PHE A 483 11.74 13.22 -8.97
N PRO A 484 11.57 13.83 -7.78
CA PRO A 484 12.63 13.85 -6.78
C PRO A 484 12.95 12.45 -6.21
N PRO A 485 14.17 12.22 -5.70
CA PRO A 485 15.29 13.15 -5.60
C PRO A 485 15.88 13.48 -6.97
N LEU A 486 16.34 14.71 -7.15
CA LEU A 486 16.85 15.18 -8.45
C LEU A 486 18.38 15.17 -8.47
N SER A 487 18.96 14.97 -9.65
CA SER A 487 20.37 15.28 -9.88
C SER A 487 20.69 16.74 -9.54
N PRO A 488 21.96 17.11 -9.27
CA PRO A 488 22.33 18.48 -8.90
C PRO A 488 21.89 19.55 -9.90
N ASN A 489 21.77 19.18 -11.18
CA ASN A 489 21.29 20.07 -12.24
C ASN A 489 19.79 19.94 -12.55
N GLY A 490 19.04 19.14 -11.78
CA GLY A 490 17.59 18.95 -11.92
C GLY A 490 17.15 18.10 -13.12
N SER A 491 18.08 17.60 -13.94
CA SER A 491 17.76 16.94 -15.21
C SER A 491 17.42 15.46 -15.09
N ARG A 492 17.71 14.82 -13.95
CA ARG A 492 17.50 13.39 -13.73
C ARG A 492 16.70 13.13 -12.46
N SER A 493 15.86 12.11 -12.50
CA SER A 493 15.28 11.50 -11.31
C SER A 493 16.24 10.45 -10.80
N TYR A 494 16.78 10.67 -9.61
CA TYR A 494 17.56 9.69 -8.89
C TYR A 494 16.67 8.69 -8.17
N PRO A 495 17.16 7.46 -7.97
CA PRO A 495 16.44 6.46 -7.22
C PRO A 495 16.26 6.91 -5.76
N ARG A 496 15.03 6.82 -5.26
CA ARG A 496 14.68 7.00 -3.84
C ARG A 496 15.24 5.89 -2.96
N ARG A 497 15.60 4.74 -3.55
CA ARG A 497 16.04 3.53 -2.88
C ARG A 497 17.07 2.79 -3.71
N HIS A 498 18.01 2.12 -3.05
CA HIS A 498 19.04 1.34 -3.72
C HIS A 498 18.65 -0.13 -3.78
N MET A 499 17.94 -0.50 -4.84
CA MET A 499 17.33 -1.82 -5.00
C MET A 499 18.00 -2.68 -6.05
N ALA A 500 18.88 -2.12 -6.88
CA ALA A 500 19.57 -2.90 -7.90
C ALA A 500 20.64 -3.78 -7.23
N ASN A 501 20.76 -5.01 -7.70
CA ASN A 501 21.88 -5.89 -7.47
C ASN A 501 23.03 -5.50 -8.42
N GLY A 502 24.28 -5.74 -8.00
CA GLY A 502 25.45 -5.51 -8.85
C GLY A 502 25.59 -6.52 -10.01
N HIS A 503 26.63 -6.35 -10.81
CA HIS A 503 27.02 -7.26 -11.88
C HIS A 503 27.05 -8.73 -11.44
N GLY A 504 26.75 -9.64 -12.38
CA GLY A 504 26.65 -11.07 -12.13
C GLY A 504 25.28 -11.50 -11.61
N GLU A 505 24.49 -10.59 -11.02
CA GLU A 505 23.15 -10.86 -10.49
C GLU A 505 22.05 -10.37 -11.45
N TRP A 506 20.93 -11.07 -11.45
CA TRP A 506 19.74 -10.63 -12.18
C TRP A 506 19.02 -9.52 -11.42
N ASN A 507 18.56 -8.54 -12.18
CA ASN A 507 17.69 -7.46 -11.75
C ASN A 507 16.41 -7.50 -12.57
N GLN A 508 15.29 -7.09 -11.99
CA GLN A 508 14.03 -6.90 -12.70
C GLN A 508 13.65 -5.42 -12.68
N TYR A 509 13.42 -4.86 -13.86
CA TYR A 509 12.74 -3.59 -14.02
C TYR A 509 11.28 -3.84 -14.38
N TYR A 510 10.40 -3.12 -13.71
CA TYR A 510 9.05 -2.89 -14.17
C TYR A 510 8.90 -1.42 -14.52
N ILE A 511 8.55 -1.15 -15.77
CA ILE A 511 8.42 0.19 -16.33
C ILE A 511 6.97 0.41 -16.68
N ARG A 512 6.36 1.45 -16.11
CA ARG A 512 5.02 1.88 -16.47
C ARG A 512 5.08 3.24 -17.13
N ALA A 513 4.67 3.31 -18.39
CA ALA A 513 4.68 4.51 -19.20
C ALA A 513 3.25 4.80 -19.67
N VAL A 514 2.57 5.77 -19.06
CA VAL A 514 1.15 6.07 -19.30
C VAL A 514 0.92 7.57 -19.27
N ASN A 515 0.23 8.11 -20.28
CA ASN A 515 -0.19 9.51 -20.34
C ASN A 515 0.96 10.52 -20.13
N GLY A 516 2.13 10.26 -20.72
CA GLY A 516 3.29 11.13 -20.59
C GLY A 516 4.01 11.05 -19.24
N GLU A 517 3.69 10.05 -18.42
CA GLU A 517 4.39 9.73 -17.18
C GLU A 517 5.11 8.38 -17.28
N VAL A 518 6.37 8.33 -16.84
CA VAL A 518 7.19 7.13 -16.73
C VAL A 518 7.51 6.88 -15.26
N ARG A 519 7.27 5.66 -14.77
CA ARG A 519 7.68 5.18 -13.45
C ARG A 519 8.50 3.91 -13.58
N LEU A 520 9.52 3.79 -12.73
CA LEU A 520 10.40 2.64 -12.66
C LEU A 520 10.32 1.99 -11.28
N TRP A 521 10.09 0.68 -11.28
CA TRP A 521 10.34 -0.20 -10.15
C TRP A 521 11.57 -1.05 -10.42
N VAL A 522 12.42 -1.20 -9.40
CA VAL A 522 13.61 -2.04 -9.44
C VAL A 522 13.49 -3.08 -8.34
N ASN A 523 13.53 -4.36 -8.72
CA ASN A 523 13.41 -5.49 -7.79
C ASN A 523 12.23 -5.37 -6.81
N GLY A 524 11.10 -4.85 -7.33
CA GLY A 524 9.86 -4.73 -6.57
C GLY A 524 9.69 -3.46 -5.74
N GLU A 525 10.48 -2.41 -5.93
CA GLU A 525 10.17 -1.10 -5.31
C GLU A 525 10.27 0.03 -6.31
N GLU A 526 9.32 0.98 -6.27
CA GLU A 526 9.32 2.16 -7.12
C GLU A 526 10.49 3.07 -6.73
N VAL A 527 11.48 3.24 -7.61
CA VAL A 527 12.68 4.00 -7.27
C VAL A 527 12.67 5.40 -7.88
N SER A 528 12.21 5.58 -9.12
CA SER A 528 12.39 6.83 -9.87
C SER A 528 11.35 6.99 -10.99
N GLY A 529 11.34 8.14 -11.66
CA GLY A 529 10.44 8.40 -12.78
C GLY A 529 10.31 9.87 -13.15
N GLY A 530 9.27 10.21 -13.91
CA GLY A 530 8.89 11.58 -14.17
C GLY A 530 7.64 11.70 -15.01
N THR A 531 7.14 12.94 -15.10
CA THR A 531 5.92 13.30 -15.80
C THR A 531 6.19 14.35 -16.88
N GLY A 532 5.17 14.73 -17.64
CA GLY A 532 5.31 15.73 -18.71
C GLY A 532 6.31 15.32 -19.78
N CYS A 533 6.41 14.01 -20.05
CA CYS A 533 7.22 13.48 -21.13
C CYS A 533 6.62 13.88 -22.47
N ASP A 534 7.45 14.42 -23.36
CA ASP A 534 7.06 14.84 -24.70
C ASP A 534 8.21 14.49 -25.67
N PRO A 535 8.02 13.48 -26.54
CA PRO A 535 6.77 12.77 -26.83
C PRO A 535 6.39 11.71 -25.77
N ALA A 536 5.10 11.38 -25.73
CA ALA A 536 4.52 10.29 -24.91
C ALA A 536 4.16 9.05 -25.76
N GLU A 537 4.76 8.93 -26.94
CA GLU A 537 4.64 7.80 -27.86
C GLU A 537 5.97 7.67 -28.62
N GLY A 538 6.43 6.45 -28.86
CA GLY A 538 7.65 6.20 -29.63
C GLY A 538 8.14 4.77 -29.53
N TYR A 539 9.34 4.51 -30.04
CA TYR A 539 9.95 3.18 -29.95
C TYR A 539 10.46 2.89 -28.54
N LEU A 540 10.46 1.61 -28.17
CA LEU A 540 11.30 1.10 -27.08
C LEU A 540 12.65 0.67 -27.66
N CYS A 541 13.74 0.99 -26.98
CA CYS A 541 15.08 0.55 -27.39
C CYS A 541 15.85 -0.06 -26.23
N LEU A 542 16.54 -1.18 -26.49
CA LEU A 542 17.57 -1.72 -25.60
C LEU A 542 18.92 -1.17 -26.04
N GLU A 543 19.73 -0.77 -25.06
CA GLU A 543 21.02 -0.11 -25.30
C GLU A 543 22.20 -1.07 -25.20
N SER A 544 23.21 -0.80 -26.03
CA SER A 544 24.53 -1.40 -25.98
C SER A 544 25.51 -0.28 -25.67
N GLU A 545 26.15 -0.26 -24.48
CA GLU A 545 27.11 0.80 -24.14
C GLU A 545 28.31 0.30 -23.29
N GLY A 546 29.38 -0.11 -23.95
CA GLY A 546 30.69 -0.28 -23.32
C GLY A 546 30.91 -1.59 -22.59
N SER A 547 29.86 -2.30 -22.14
CA SER A 547 29.98 -3.54 -21.37
C SER A 547 28.96 -4.60 -21.79
N PRO A 548 29.31 -5.90 -21.75
CA PRO A 548 28.35 -6.96 -22.01
C PRO A 548 27.20 -6.98 -20.99
N ILE A 549 25.99 -7.18 -21.50
CA ILE A 549 24.75 -7.26 -20.73
C ILE A 549 23.84 -8.35 -21.31
N ARG A 550 23.10 -9.01 -20.43
CA ARG A 550 22.07 -9.98 -20.81
C ARG A 550 20.70 -9.44 -20.45
N PHE A 551 19.72 -9.70 -21.31
CA PHE A 551 18.31 -9.43 -21.05
C PHE A 551 17.50 -10.72 -21.15
N ARG A 552 16.50 -10.89 -20.29
CA ARG A 552 15.49 -11.95 -20.40
C ARG A 552 14.14 -11.44 -19.90
N LYS A 553 13.11 -12.27 -20.03
CA LYS A 553 11.76 -11.94 -19.55
C LYS A 553 11.27 -10.58 -20.05
N LEU A 554 11.60 -10.25 -21.31
CA LEU A 554 11.11 -9.05 -21.98
C LEU A 554 9.62 -9.23 -22.26
N ARG A 555 8.76 -8.61 -21.47
CA ARG A 555 7.31 -8.69 -21.61
C ARG A 555 6.70 -7.31 -21.60
N ILE A 556 5.59 -7.18 -22.33
CA ILE A 556 4.87 -5.93 -22.46
C ILE A 556 3.37 -6.15 -22.41
N ARG A 557 2.65 -5.20 -21.81
CA ARG A 557 1.20 -5.05 -21.86
C ARG A 557 0.88 -3.65 -22.36
N GLU A 558 0.24 -3.57 -23.51
CA GLU A 558 -0.28 -2.30 -24.02
C GLU A 558 -1.54 -1.91 -23.23
N LEU A 559 -1.65 -0.62 -22.93
CA LEU A 559 -2.77 -0.06 -22.19
C LEU A 559 -3.57 0.90 -23.10
N PRO A 560 -4.86 1.11 -22.80
CA PRO A 560 -5.70 2.06 -23.54
C PRO A 560 -5.15 3.48 -23.58
#